data_AF-A0A8J5EJL0-F1
#
_entry.id   AF-A0A8J5EJL0-F1
#
_cell.length_a   1.000
_cell.length_b   1.000
_cell.length_c   1.000
_cell.angle_alpha   90.00
_cell.angle_beta   90.00
_cell.angle_gamma   90.00
#
_symmetry.space_group_name_H-M   'P 1'
#
loop_
_entity.id
_entity.type
_entity.pdbx_description
1 polymer ?
#
loop_
_entity_poly.entity_id
_entity_poly.type
_entity_poly.pdbx_seq_one_letter_code
_entity_poly.pdbx_strand_id
1 'polypeptide(L)'
;MSTALKKSEVRNRKDDAKAINVKDVPVSPEGAVVEEPRHPRREHSGTFEEISVTSTSENIVSCFKLVTDALAQRRNRANRRVIFHYYTLGALLSLYVLVRVFNDPVEDFGKFLVFMCAVTIATLSLASRTTDKLIRDAESSVVSDVLVPQSDTKAYLFNGTVVGVCLLALSDEIDKENENNYYKFPIEDQAVYITAWTVMRKYRRTGLGMDLLFWAVNTARDVTSKKVKPHANRIIIETISAENEAENLLMAAGFELNNSRKIEGWMGKCGMEYRQWILHMDAIGAIMEEKVEEASNPTI
;
A
#
# COMPACT_ATOMS: atom_id res chain seq x y z
N MET A 1 64.07 -26.31 5.24
CA MET A 1 63.78 -24.97 4.70
C MET A 1 62.35 -24.63 5.07
N SER A 2 62.21 -23.54 5.81
CA SER A 2 61.01 -23.06 6.48
C SER A 2 60.19 -22.18 5.55
N THR A 3 58.89 -22.41 5.46
CA THR A 3 57.93 -21.35 5.12
C THR A 3 56.60 -21.64 5.80
N ALA A 4 56.35 -20.87 6.86
CA ALA A 4 55.11 -20.79 7.60
C ALA A 4 54.15 -19.74 7.00
N LEU A 5 52.93 -19.69 7.56
CA LEU A 5 51.90 -18.65 7.49
C LEU A 5 50.91 -18.79 6.30
N LYS A 6 49.58 -18.61 6.44
CA LYS A 6 48.78 -18.06 7.55
C LYS A 6 47.31 -18.50 7.38
N LYS A 7 46.70 -18.92 8.47
CA LYS A 7 45.26 -19.17 8.65
C LYS A 7 44.57 -17.80 8.78
N SER A 8 43.61 -17.45 7.92
CA SER A 8 42.85 -16.20 8.04
C SER A 8 41.62 -16.41 8.91
N GLU A 9 41.66 -15.82 10.09
CA GLU A 9 40.63 -15.81 11.12
C GLU A 9 39.41 -14.98 10.76
N VAL A 10 38.26 -15.52 11.20
CA VAL A 10 36.97 -14.87 11.38
C VAL A 10 37.14 -13.69 12.34
N ARG A 11 36.99 -12.45 11.85
CA ARG A 11 37.04 -11.24 12.69
C ARG A 11 35.64 -10.82 13.11
N ASN A 12 35.37 -11.02 14.39
CA ASN A 12 34.22 -10.56 15.15
C ASN A 12 34.09 -9.03 15.07
N ARG A 13 32.90 -8.54 14.76
CA ARG A 13 32.58 -7.11 14.52
C ARG A 13 31.82 -6.55 15.72
N LYS A 14 32.46 -6.53 16.90
CA LYS A 14 31.81 -6.13 18.16
C LYS A 14 32.54 -5.07 19.01
N ASP A 15 33.68 -4.52 18.58
CA ASP A 15 34.52 -3.69 19.47
C ASP A 15 34.78 -2.22 19.03
N ASP A 16 34.09 -1.68 18.03
CA ASP A 16 34.33 -0.29 17.56
C ASP A 16 33.26 0.74 18.03
N ALA A 17 32.73 0.58 19.25
CA ALA A 17 31.91 1.62 19.87
C ALA A 17 32.79 2.56 20.72
N LYS A 18 33.49 3.49 20.06
CA LYS A 18 34.10 4.64 20.74
C LYS A 18 33.07 5.78 20.80
N ALA A 19 32.77 6.22 22.02
CA ALA A 19 31.87 7.32 22.32
C ALA A 19 32.33 8.63 21.65
N ILE A 20 31.48 9.21 20.82
CA ILE A 20 31.65 10.56 20.29
C ILE A 20 31.04 11.52 21.32
N ASN A 21 31.88 12.40 21.86
CA ASN A 21 31.53 13.38 22.88
C ASN A 21 30.81 14.56 22.21
N VAL A 22 29.63 14.93 22.71
CA VAL A 22 28.66 15.86 22.06
C VAL A 22 29.14 17.33 22.03
N LYS A 23 30.31 17.64 22.58
CA LYS A 23 30.81 19.02 22.72
C LYS A 23 31.71 19.53 21.57
N ASP A 24 32.07 18.69 20.61
CA ASP A 24 33.04 19.04 19.55
C ASP A 24 32.42 19.25 18.15
N VAL A 25 31.12 19.54 18.04
CA VAL A 25 30.50 19.92 16.76
C VAL A 25 30.62 21.43 16.56
N PRO A 26 31.27 21.92 15.49
CA PRO A 26 31.39 23.35 15.23
C PRO A 26 30.01 23.95 14.93
N VAL A 27 29.64 24.97 15.69
CA VAL A 27 28.47 25.82 15.44
C VAL A 27 28.73 26.63 14.16
N SER A 28 27.96 26.36 13.12
CA SER A 28 27.94 27.10 11.85
C SER A 28 26.73 28.05 11.84
N PRO A 29 26.84 29.25 11.26
CA PRO A 29 26.08 30.42 11.69
C PRO A 29 24.60 30.40 11.29
N GLU A 30 23.83 31.13 12.08
CA GLU A 30 22.40 31.41 11.92
C GLU A 30 22.04 31.79 10.46
N GLY A 31 20.99 31.16 9.93
CA GLY A 31 20.31 31.61 8.70
C GLY A 31 20.01 30.56 7.62
N ALA A 32 20.31 29.28 7.82
CA ALA A 32 19.92 28.25 6.86
C ALA A 32 18.50 27.74 7.17
N VAL A 33 17.52 28.19 6.38
CA VAL A 33 16.20 27.57 6.25
C VAL A 33 16.42 26.07 6.02
N VAL A 34 16.01 25.24 6.98
CA VAL A 34 16.03 23.79 6.84
C VAL A 34 14.93 23.44 5.83
N GLU A 35 15.30 23.30 4.56
CA GLU A 35 14.43 22.66 3.59
C GLU A 35 14.23 21.20 4.01
N GLU A 36 12.99 20.89 4.40
CA GLU A 36 12.45 19.54 4.51
C GLU A 36 12.85 18.74 3.24
N PRO A 37 13.18 17.44 3.33
CA PRO A 37 13.64 16.68 2.17
C PRO A 37 12.49 16.52 1.15
N ARG A 38 12.33 17.53 0.30
CA ARG A 38 11.47 17.51 -0.88
C ARG A 38 12.07 16.51 -1.86
N HIS A 39 11.48 15.33 -1.93
CA HIS A 39 11.66 14.45 -3.07
C HIS A 39 11.44 15.27 -4.36
N PRO A 40 12.27 15.10 -5.41
CA PRO A 40 12.19 15.90 -6.60
C PRO A 40 10.81 15.72 -7.23
N ARG A 41 9.95 16.74 -7.03
CA ARG A 41 8.66 16.87 -7.69
C ARG A 41 8.98 16.95 -9.17
N ARG A 42 8.77 15.86 -9.93
CA ARG A 42 8.82 15.94 -11.39
C ARG A 42 7.78 17.00 -11.78
N GLU A 43 8.23 18.16 -12.21
CA GLU A 43 7.38 19.24 -12.69
C GLU A 43 6.63 18.73 -13.92
N HIS A 44 5.43 18.21 -13.69
CA HIS A 44 4.50 17.98 -14.77
C HIS A 44 3.81 19.33 -14.95
N SER A 45 4.19 20.05 -16.01
CA SER A 45 3.54 21.30 -16.43
C SER A 45 2.08 21.03 -16.77
N GLY A 46 1.21 21.14 -15.77
CA GLY A 46 -0.24 21.03 -15.88
C GLY A 46 -0.87 21.37 -14.55
N THR A 47 -2.00 22.09 -14.59
CA THR A 47 -2.82 22.37 -13.41
C THR A 47 -3.66 21.14 -13.07
N PHE A 48 -3.60 20.71 -11.81
CA PHE A 48 -4.53 19.70 -11.31
C PHE A 48 -5.88 20.35 -11.08
N GLU A 49 -6.92 19.80 -11.70
CA GLU A 49 -8.29 20.25 -11.50
C GLU A 49 -9.03 19.26 -10.61
N GLU A 50 -9.68 19.78 -9.57
CA GLU A 50 -10.50 19.01 -8.66
C GLU A 50 -11.91 18.89 -9.24
N ILE A 51 -12.40 17.66 -9.46
CA ILE A 51 -13.73 17.43 -10.04
C ILE A 51 -14.52 16.46 -9.16
N SER A 52 -15.79 16.80 -8.93
CA SER A 52 -16.75 15.86 -8.34
C SER A 52 -17.10 14.76 -9.36
N VAL A 53 -16.89 13.51 -8.98
CA VAL A 53 -17.06 12.32 -9.86
C VAL A 53 -18.49 12.20 -10.39
N THR A 54 -19.46 12.79 -9.70
CA THR A 54 -20.89 12.73 -10.03
C THR A 54 -21.30 13.63 -11.21
N SER A 55 -20.39 14.45 -11.74
CA SER A 55 -20.72 15.46 -12.76
C SER A 55 -20.83 14.92 -14.20
N THR A 56 -20.15 13.81 -14.55
CA THR A 56 -20.15 13.30 -15.94
C THR A 56 -19.97 11.78 -15.98
N SER A 57 -20.78 11.08 -16.78
CA SER A 57 -20.71 9.62 -16.95
C SER A 57 -19.32 9.13 -17.41
N GLU A 58 -18.64 9.90 -18.25
CA GLU A 58 -17.27 9.60 -18.70
C GLU A 58 -16.23 9.63 -17.56
N ASN A 59 -16.40 10.53 -16.59
CA ASN A 59 -15.53 10.63 -15.42
C ASN A 59 -15.73 9.44 -14.49
N ILE A 60 -16.98 8.98 -14.32
CA ILE A 60 -17.29 7.78 -13.54
C ILE A 60 -16.59 6.55 -14.13
N VAL A 61 -16.70 6.35 -15.44
CA VAL A 61 -16.04 5.23 -16.13
C VAL A 61 -14.53 5.31 -15.99
N SER A 62 -13.96 6.50 -16.13
CA SER A 62 -12.51 6.72 -15.99
C SER A 62 -12.00 6.47 -14.57
N CYS A 63 -12.76 6.90 -13.56
CA CYS A 63 -12.47 6.62 -12.15
C CYS A 63 -12.56 5.12 -11.86
N PHE A 64 -13.62 4.46 -12.30
CA PHE A 64 -13.80 3.02 -12.12
C PHE A 64 -12.68 2.23 -12.80
N LYS A 65 -12.27 2.63 -14.02
CA LYS A 65 -11.12 2.04 -14.71
C LYS A 65 -9.83 2.21 -13.91
N LEU A 66 -9.62 3.34 -13.26
CA LEU A 66 -8.44 3.58 -12.43
C LEU A 66 -8.45 2.71 -11.16
N VAL A 67 -9.61 2.56 -10.50
CA VAL A 67 -9.75 1.69 -9.33
C VAL A 67 -9.56 0.22 -9.71
N THR A 68 -10.21 -0.25 -10.77
CA THR A 68 -10.06 -1.63 -11.26
C THR A 68 -8.64 -1.94 -11.71
N ASP A 69 -7.93 -1.01 -12.35
CA ASP A 69 -6.49 -1.18 -12.64
C ASP A 69 -5.64 -1.25 -11.36
N ALA A 70 -5.97 -0.47 -10.33
CA ALA A 70 -5.29 -0.55 -9.04
C ALA A 70 -5.52 -1.91 -8.36
N LEU A 71 -6.75 -2.45 -8.41
CA LEU A 71 -7.08 -3.80 -7.95
C LEU A 71 -6.32 -4.88 -8.75
N ALA A 72 -6.25 -4.75 -10.07
CA ALA A 72 -5.45 -5.65 -10.91
C ALA A 72 -3.95 -5.59 -10.55
N GLN A 73 -3.42 -4.41 -10.21
CA GLN A 73 -2.04 -4.26 -9.75
C GLN A 73 -1.80 -4.89 -8.38
N ARG A 74 -2.79 -4.88 -7.47
CA ARG A 74 -2.73 -5.60 -6.18
C ARG A 74 -2.48 -7.08 -6.40
N ARG A 75 -3.14 -7.71 -7.39
CA ARG A 75 -2.88 -9.10 -7.78
C ARG A 75 -1.42 -9.32 -8.13
N ASN A 76 -0.82 -8.45 -8.92
CA ASN A 76 0.57 -8.65 -9.36
C ASN A 76 1.55 -8.59 -8.17
N ARG A 77 1.29 -7.72 -7.18
CA ARG A 77 2.09 -7.67 -5.93
C ARG A 77 1.89 -8.91 -5.08
N ALA A 78 0.64 -9.38 -4.94
CA ALA A 78 0.33 -10.60 -4.22
C ALA A 78 0.99 -11.83 -4.89
N ASN A 79 0.88 -11.96 -6.21
CA ASN A 79 1.47 -13.05 -6.97
C ASN A 79 3.00 -13.08 -6.83
N ARG A 80 3.65 -11.91 -6.88
CA ARG A 80 5.08 -11.81 -6.60
C ARG A 80 5.42 -12.38 -5.23
N ARG A 81 4.66 -12.04 -4.19
CA ARG A 81 4.89 -12.56 -2.83
C ARG A 81 4.69 -14.08 -2.73
N VAL A 82 3.69 -14.63 -3.41
CA VAL A 82 3.44 -16.09 -3.46
C VAL A 82 4.54 -16.83 -4.22
N ILE A 83 4.97 -16.32 -5.37
CA ILE A 83 6.01 -16.94 -6.20
C ILE A 83 7.35 -17.00 -5.47
N PHE A 84 7.75 -15.90 -4.83
CA PHE A 84 9.01 -15.82 -4.07
C PHE A 84 8.89 -16.33 -2.63
N HIS A 85 7.78 -16.97 -2.28
CA HIS A 85 7.63 -17.58 -0.96
C HIS A 85 8.50 -18.84 -0.83
N TYR A 86 9.06 -19.08 0.37
CA TYR A 86 9.98 -20.19 0.62
C TYR A 86 9.37 -21.56 0.31
N TYR A 87 8.07 -21.76 0.54
CA TYR A 87 7.37 -23.00 0.16
C TYR A 87 7.35 -23.22 -1.36
N THR A 88 7.08 -22.17 -2.14
CA THR A 88 6.98 -22.26 -3.61
C THR A 88 8.36 -22.51 -4.22
N LEU A 89 9.38 -21.81 -3.73
CA LEU A 89 10.77 -22.01 -4.15
C LEU A 89 11.29 -23.39 -3.72
N GLY A 90 10.96 -23.84 -2.51
CA GLY A 90 11.32 -25.17 -2.03
C GLY A 90 10.69 -26.28 -2.86
N ALA A 91 9.41 -26.15 -3.21
CA ALA A 91 8.73 -27.08 -4.11
C ALA A 91 9.39 -27.11 -5.50
N LEU A 92 9.69 -25.94 -6.08
CA LEU A 92 10.37 -25.87 -7.38
C LEU A 92 11.75 -26.55 -7.36
N LEU A 93 12.56 -26.26 -6.32
CA LEU A 93 13.88 -26.89 -6.15
C LEU A 93 13.77 -28.41 -5.99
N SER A 94 12.78 -28.88 -5.23
CA SER A 94 12.55 -30.32 -5.07
C SER A 94 12.21 -31.01 -6.39
N LEU A 95 11.43 -30.36 -7.26
CA LEU A 95 11.11 -30.88 -8.58
C LEU A 95 12.31 -30.82 -9.54
N TYR A 96 13.17 -29.81 -9.42
CA TYR A 96 14.42 -29.76 -10.19
C TYR A 96 15.37 -30.90 -9.82
N VAL A 97 15.50 -31.22 -8.53
CA VAL A 97 16.26 -32.40 -8.08
C VAL A 97 15.66 -33.67 -8.68
N LEU A 98 14.33 -33.79 -8.68
CA LEU A 98 13.64 -34.94 -9.28
C LEU A 98 13.93 -35.07 -10.78
N VAL A 99 13.82 -33.98 -11.54
CA VAL A 99 14.14 -33.95 -12.98
C VAL A 99 15.59 -34.39 -13.22
N ARG A 100 16.53 -33.93 -12.38
CA ARG A 100 17.94 -34.33 -12.47
C ARG A 100 18.16 -35.80 -12.15
N VAL A 101 17.40 -36.41 -11.24
CA VAL A 101 17.52 -37.84 -10.92
C VAL A 101 17.04 -38.72 -12.09
N PHE A 102 16.00 -38.28 -12.81
CA PHE A 102 15.45 -39.05 -13.94
C PHE A 102 16.11 -38.74 -15.30
N ASN A 103 16.82 -37.63 -15.43
CA ASN A 103 17.47 -37.22 -16.67
C ASN A 103 18.91 -36.82 -16.41
N ASP A 104 19.85 -37.52 -17.02
CA ASP A 104 21.24 -37.11 -17.00
C ASP A 104 21.45 -35.94 -18.00
N PRO A 105 21.89 -34.76 -17.52
CA PRO A 105 22.04 -33.58 -18.36
C PRO A 105 23.21 -33.71 -19.36
N VAL A 106 24.09 -34.69 -19.15
CA VAL A 106 25.24 -34.97 -20.02
C VAL A 106 24.82 -35.77 -21.24
N GLU A 107 23.89 -36.71 -21.08
CA GLU A 107 23.42 -37.57 -22.17
C GLU A 107 22.33 -36.88 -23.01
N ASP A 108 21.35 -36.26 -22.34
CA ASP A 108 20.15 -35.72 -22.99
C ASP A 108 19.83 -34.29 -22.50
N PHE A 109 20.74 -33.35 -22.75
CA PHE A 109 20.58 -31.94 -22.33
C PHE A 109 19.27 -31.30 -22.82
N GLY A 110 18.85 -31.63 -24.05
CA GLY A 110 17.60 -31.12 -24.63
C GLY A 110 16.37 -31.55 -23.83
N LYS A 111 16.27 -32.83 -23.47
CA LYS A 111 15.15 -33.34 -22.65
C LYS A 111 15.18 -32.71 -21.27
N PHE A 112 16.35 -32.65 -20.64
CA PHE A 112 16.54 -32.01 -19.33
C PHE A 112 16.02 -30.56 -19.32
N LEU A 113 16.40 -29.74 -20.31
CA LEU A 113 15.96 -28.35 -20.42
C LEU A 113 14.44 -28.24 -20.58
N VAL A 114 13.85 -29.05 -21.47
CA VAL A 114 12.39 -29.05 -21.68
C VAL A 114 11.64 -29.41 -20.39
N PHE A 115 12.11 -30.42 -19.64
CA PHE A 115 11.51 -30.78 -18.35
C PHE A 115 11.65 -29.68 -17.31
N MET A 116 12.81 -29.03 -17.21
CA MET A 116 13.00 -27.90 -16.29
C MET A 116 12.05 -26.74 -16.62
N CYS A 117 11.87 -26.40 -17.89
CA CYS A 117 10.88 -25.42 -18.34
C CYS A 117 9.45 -25.84 -18.01
N ALA A 118 9.08 -27.09 -18.30
CA ALA A 118 7.75 -27.62 -18.01
C ALA A 118 7.43 -27.59 -16.52
N VAL A 119 8.37 -28.01 -15.67
CA VAL A 119 8.25 -27.94 -14.21
C VAL A 119 8.12 -26.49 -13.72
N THR A 120 8.90 -25.58 -14.28
CA THR A 120 8.83 -24.15 -13.95
C THR A 120 7.45 -23.59 -14.29
N ILE A 121 6.97 -23.82 -15.51
CA ILE A 121 5.66 -23.36 -15.98
C ILE A 121 4.55 -23.97 -15.13
N ALA A 122 4.59 -25.28 -14.85
CA ALA A 122 3.59 -25.96 -14.03
C ALA A 122 3.54 -25.39 -12.60
N THR A 123 4.71 -25.16 -11.98
CA THR A 123 4.80 -24.63 -10.61
C THR A 123 4.32 -23.17 -10.55
N LEU A 124 4.75 -22.32 -11.49
CA LEU A 124 4.31 -20.92 -11.55
C LEU A 124 2.84 -20.78 -11.90
N SER A 125 2.30 -21.66 -12.74
CA SER A 125 0.87 -21.74 -13.06
C SER A 125 0.05 -22.10 -11.82
N LEU A 126 0.49 -23.10 -11.06
CA LEU A 126 -0.17 -23.49 -9.81
C LEU A 126 -0.12 -22.37 -8.77
N ALA A 127 1.04 -21.71 -8.61
CA ALA A 127 1.19 -20.56 -7.72
C ALA A 127 0.26 -19.41 -8.12
N SER A 128 0.17 -19.10 -9.41
CA SER A 128 -0.68 -18.02 -9.91
C SER A 128 -2.17 -18.27 -9.66
N ARG A 129 -2.64 -19.52 -9.80
CA ARG A 129 -4.04 -19.91 -9.52
C ARG A 129 -4.47 -19.62 -8.09
N THR A 130 -3.54 -19.63 -7.13
CA THR A 130 -3.88 -19.32 -5.74
C THR A 130 -4.28 -17.85 -5.53
N THR A 131 -3.89 -16.96 -6.45
CA THR A 131 -4.24 -15.54 -6.43
C THR A 131 -5.50 -15.21 -7.24
N ASP A 132 -6.15 -16.21 -7.87
CA ASP A 132 -7.35 -16.00 -8.69
C ASP A 132 -8.54 -15.47 -7.88
N LYS A 133 -8.59 -15.73 -6.56
CA LYS A 133 -9.59 -15.13 -5.68
C LYS A 133 -9.54 -13.59 -5.72
N LEU A 134 -8.35 -12.99 -5.75
CA LEU A 134 -8.22 -11.53 -5.85
C LEU A 134 -8.71 -10.98 -7.19
N ILE A 135 -8.61 -11.78 -8.26
CA ILE A 135 -9.19 -11.42 -9.56
C ILE A 135 -10.70 -11.47 -9.48
N ARG A 136 -11.26 -12.57 -8.94
CA ARG A 136 -12.70 -12.74 -8.81
C ARG A 136 -13.31 -11.63 -7.97
N ASP A 137 -12.67 -11.26 -6.85
CA ASP A 137 -13.11 -10.12 -6.03
C ASP A 137 -13.10 -8.80 -6.82
N ALA A 138 -12.12 -8.58 -7.71
CA ALA A 138 -12.07 -7.40 -8.58
C ALA A 138 -13.05 -7.46 -9.76
N GLU A 139 -13.38 -8.65 -10.26
CA GLU A 139 -14.34 -8.89 -11.34
C GLU A 139 -15.79 -8.86 -10.84
N SER A 140 -16.04 -9.30 -9.61
CA SER A 140 -17.35 -9.25 -8.95
C SER A 140 -17.66 -7.89 -8.36
N SER A 141 -16.67 -6.99 -8.27
CA SER A 141 -16.84 -5.63 -7.80
C SER A 141 -17.73 -4.85 -8.78
N VAL A 142 -19.02 -4.75 -8.46
CA VAL A 142 -19.97 -3.94 -9.23
C VAL A 142 -19.65 -2.46 -9.01
N VAL A 143 -19.85 -1.64 -10.05
CA VAL A 143 -19.72 -0.17 -9.97
C VAL A 143 -20.45 0.38 -8.75
N SER A 144 -21.63 -0.15 -8.40
CA SER A 144 -22.42 0.23 -7.22
C SER A 144 -21.76 -0.11 -5.88
N ASP A 145 -20.93 -1.16 -5.82
CA ASP A 145 -20.35 -1.66 -4.58
C ASP A 145 -19.03 -0.94 -4.26
N VAL A 146 -18.33 -0.48 -5.32
CA VAL A 146 -17.07 0.28 -5.19
C VAL A 146 -17.33 1.78 -5.19
N LEU A 147 -18.22 2.25 -6.07
CA LEU A 147 -18.74 3.61 -6.11
C LEU A 147 -20.11 3.60 -5.45
N VAL A 148 -20.15 3.29 -4.14
CA VAL A 148 -21.34 3.56 -3.33
C VAL A 148 -21.69 5.03 -3.56
N PRO A 149 -22.82 5.34 -4.20
CA PRO A 149 -23.03 6.64 -4.84
C PRO A 149 -23.54 7.67 -3.85
N GLN A 150 -23.05 7.71 -2.61
CA GLN A 150 -23.39 8.66 -1.55
C GLN A 150 -22.14 8.66 -0.68
N SER A 151 -21.33 9.71 -0.54
CA SER A 151 -21.70 10.98 0.06
C SER A 151 -20.85 12.17 -0.42
N ASP A 152 -19.65 11.97 -0.99
CA ASP A 152 -18.79 13.00 -1.59
C ASP A 152 -17.56 12.37 -2.28
N THR A 153 -17.64 12.18 -3.60
CA THR A 153 -16.57 11.53 -4.37
C THR A 153 -15.77 12.56 -5.17
N LYS A 154 -14.47 12.68 -4.93
CA LYS A 154 -13.59 13.54 -5.74
C LYS A 154 -12.55 12.76 -6.52
N ALA A 155 -12.35 13.21 -7.75
CA ALA A 155 -11.28 12.78 -8.62
C ALA A 155 -10.42 13.97 -9.00
N TYR A 156 -9.13 13.70 -9.15
CA TYR A 156 -8.17 14.70 -9.61
C TYR A 156 -7.95 14.47 -11.10
N LEU A 157 -8.24 15.50 -11.89
CA LEU A 157 -7.95 15.55 -13.31
C LEU A 157 -6.59 16.21 -13.54
N PHE A 158 -5.84 15.67 -14.49
CA PHE A 158 -4.63 16.31 -15.03
C PHE A 158 -4.71 16.26 -16.55
N ASN A 159 -4.72 17.42 -17.20
CA ASN A 159 -4.85 17.57 -18.65
C ASN A 159 -6.02 16.76 -19.24
N GLY A 160 -7.21 16.85 -18.63
CA GLY A 160 -8.40 16.14 -19.12
C GLY A 160 -8.45 14.63 -18.80
N THR A 161 -7.46 14.08 -18.09
CA THR A 161 -7.41 12.66 -17.71
C THR A 161 -7.51 12.48 -16.20
N VAL A 162 -8.34 11.55 -15.72
CA VAL A 162 -8.39 11.18 -14.29
C VAL A 162 -7.05 10.56 -13.88
N VAL A 163 -6.36 11.20 -12.94
CA VAL A 163 -5.04 10.79 -12.45
C VAL A 163 -5.09 10.17 -11.07
N GLY A 164 -6.02 10.63 -10.24
CA GLY A 164 -6.19 10.13 -8.89
C GLY A 164 -7.65 10.09 -8.52
N VAL A 165 -8.02 9.11 -7.72
CA VAL A 165 -9.38 8.93 -7.23
C VAL A 165 -9.32 8.61 -5.75
N CYS A 166 -10.17 9.30 -4.99
CA CYS A 166 -10.44 8.96 -3.61
C CYS A 166 -11.94 8.90 -3.38
N LEU A 167 -12.39 7.79 -2.82
CA LEU A 167 -13.79 7.48 -2.59
C LEU A 167 -14.01 7.39 -1.07
N LEU A 168 -15.05 8.07 -0.59
CA LEU A 168 -15.48 8.07 0.81
C LEU A 168 -16.89 7.50 0.89
N ALA A 169 -17.14 6.68 1.90
CA ALA A 169 -18.46 6.13 2.22
C ALA A 169 -18.72 6.23 3.73
N LEU A 170 -19.92 6.64 4.13
CA LEU A 170 -20.32 6.61 5.53
C LEU A 170 -20.76 5.20 5.94
N SER A 171 -20.56 4.81 7.20
CA SER A 171 -20.97 3.50 7.72
C SER A 171 -22.44 3.15 7.45
N ASP A 172 -23.31 4.17 7.40
CA ASP A 172 -24.74 4.03 7.15
C ASP A 172 -25.08 3.81 5.67
N GLU A 173 -24.20 4.23 4.76
CA GLU A 173 -24.37 4.09 3.31
C GLU A 173 -23.90 2.72 2.82
N ILE A 174 -23.20 1.99 3.67
CA ILE A 174 -22.66 0.67 3.37
C ILE A 174 -23.69 -0.39 3.76
N ASP A 175 -24.09 -1.20 2.79
CA ASP A 175 -24.94 -2.36 3.03
C ASP A 175 -24.19 -3.42 3.84
N LYS A 176 -24.56 -3.56 5.12
CA LYS A 176 -23.94 -4.51 6.05
C LYS A 176 -24.35 -5.96 5.82
N GLU A 177 -25.49 -6.18 5.17
CA GLU A 177 -26.03 -7.52 4.94
C GLU A 177 -25.53 -8.13 3.62
N ASN A 178 -24.86 -7.34 2.78
CA ASN A 178 -24.29 -7.82 1.54
C ASN A 178 -23.11 -8.77 1.81
N GLU A 179 -23.32 -10.07 1.55
CA GLU A 179 -22.32 -11.13 1.68
C GLU A 179 -21.09 -10.90 0.77
N ASN A 180 -21.26 -10.12 -0.31
CA ASN A 180 -20.21 -9.76 -1.26
C ASN A 180 -19.59 -8.38 -1.01
N ASN A 181 -19.75 -7.83 0.20
CA ASN A 181 -19.19 -6.51 0.47
C ASN A 181 -17.65 -6.50 0.30
N TYR A 182 -17.14 -5.37 -0.20
CA TYR A 182 -15.72 -5.14 -0.45
C TYR A 182 -14.89 -5.24 0.84
N TYR A 183 -15.47 -4.85 1.98
CA TYR A 183 -14.82 -4.84 3.29
C TYR A 183 -14.61 -6.25 3.86
N LYS A 184 -13.43 -6.51 4.39
CA LYS A 184 -13.07 -7.81 4.98
C LYS A 184 -13.18 -7.82 6.51
N PHE A 185 -13.46 -6.67 7.11
CA PHE A 185 -13.77 -6.50 8.52
C PHE A 185 -15.24 -6.14 8.72
N PRO A 186 -15.84 -6.45 9.89
CA PRO A 186 -17.20 -6.00 10.21
C PRO A 186 -17.30 -4.48 10.11
N ILE A 187 -18.39 -4.00 9.52
CA ILE A 187 -18.63 -2.56 9.39
C ILE A 187 -19.01 -2.01 10.76
N GLU A 188 -18.17 -1.12 11.26
CA GLU A 188 -18.37 -0.40 12.51
C GLU A 188 -19.36 0.73 12.30
N ASP A 189 -20.24 0.90 13.28
CA ASP A 189 -21.13 2.06 13.32
C ASP A 189 -20.32 3.34 13.55
N GLN A 190 -20.83 4.44 13.01
CA GLN A 190 -20.27 5.77 13.23
C GLN A 190 -18.80 5.87 12.75
N ALA A 191 -18.55 5.41 11.53
CA ALA A 191 -17.25 5.48 10.90
C ALA A 191 -17.36 6.00 9.47
N VAL A 192 -16.31 6.69 9.02
CA VAL A 192 -16.11 7.05 7.61
C VAL A 192 -15.12 6.08 7.00
N TYR A 193 -15.48 5.46 5.88
CA TYR A 193 -14.63 4.51 5.17
C TYR A 193 -14.02 5.14 3.93
N ILE A 194 -12.71 4.94 3.75
CA ILE A 194 -12.03 5.21 2.49
C ILE A 194 -12.10 3.93 1.65
N THR A 195 -13.04 3.84 0.70
CA THR A 195 -13.25 2.61 -0.09
C THR A 195 -12.12 2.40 -1.10
N ALA A 196 -11.70 3.47 -1.77
CA ALA A 196 -10.61 3.46 -2.72
C ALA A 196 -9.78 4.74 -2.60
N TRP A 197 -8.47 4.55 -2.61
CA TRP A 197 -7.48 5.61 -2.65
C TRP A 197 -6.37 5.16 -3.59
N THR A 198 -6.30 5.75 -4.78
CA THR A 198 -5.32 5.34 -5.77
C THR A 198 -4.94 6.47 -6.73
N VAL A 199 -3.70 6.38 -7.20
CA VAL A 199 -3.13 7.26 -8.21
C VAL A 199 -2.57 6.42 -9.35
N MET A 200 -2.76 6.92 -10.57
CA MET A 200 -2.16 6.40 -11.79
C MET A 200 -0.66 6.15 -11.58
N ARG A 201 -0.19 4.99 -12.05
CA ARG A 201 1.19 4.52 -11.82
C ARG A 201 2.26 5.54 -12.25
N LYS A 202 2.04 6.26 -13.35
CA LYS A 202 2.96 7.30 -13.87
C LYS A 202 3.10 8.53 -12.93
N TYR A 203 2.10 8.78 -12.10
CA TYR A 203 2.08 9.91 -11.16
C TYR A 203 2.25 9.48 -9.70
N ARG A 204 2.76 8.26 -9.45
CA ARG A 204 3.15 7.87 -8.09
C ARG A 204 4.46 8.55 -7.71
N ARG A 205 4.69 8.72 -6.41
CA ARG A 205 5.87 9.38 -5.82
C ARG A 205 6.02 10.86 -6.20
N THR A 206 4.92 11.52 -6.60
CA THR A 206 4.86 12.96 -6.86
C THR A 206 4.27 13.77 -5.70
N GLY A 207 3.78 13.09 -4.65
CA GLY A 207 3.03 13.69 -3.54
C GLY A 207 1.52 13.55 -3.65
N LEU A 208 0.97 13.37 -4.87
CA LEU A 208 -0.47 13.34 -5.12
C LEU A 208 -1.26 12.33 -4.27
N GLY A 209 -0.66 11.18 -3.97
CA GLY A 209 -1.30 10.18 -3.10
C GLY A 209 -1.53 10.72 -1.68
N MET A 210 -0.55 11.44 -1.12
CA MET A 210 -0.70 12.08 0.20
C MET A 210 -1.67 13.23 0.16
N ASP A 211 -1.62 14.06 -0.88
CA ASP A 211 -2.56 15.19 -1.03
C ASP A 211 -4.02 14.67 -1.09
N LEU A 212 -4.25 13.59 -1.83
CA LEU A 212 -5.55 12.89 -1.87
C LEU A 212 -5.98 12.35 -0.51
N LEU A 213 -5.03 11.78 0.25
CA LEU A 213 -5.33 11.22 1.57
C LEU A 213 -5.68 12.33 2.57
N PHE A 214 -4.92 13.44 2.59
CA PHE A 214 -5.24 14.59 3.41
C PHE A 214 -6.57 15.24 3.03
N TRP A 215 -6.85 15.34 1.73
CA TRP A 215 -8.15 15.77 1.24
C TRP A 215 -9.27 14.87 1.76
N ALA A 216 -9.08 13.55 1.71
CA ALA A 216 -10.06 12.57 2.19
C ALA A 216 -10.34 12.71 3.69
N VAL A 217 -9.28 12.89 4.49
CA VAL A 217 -9.39 13.10 5.94
C VAL A 217 -10.12 14.40 6.26
N ASN A 218 -9.79 15.50 5.60
CA ASN A 218 -10.46 16.78 5.81
C ASN A 218 -11.93 16.74 5.36
N THR A 219 -12.21 16.07 4.24
CA THR A 219 -13.58 15.90 3.75
C THR A 219 -14.40 15.02 4.70
N ALA A 220 -13.82 13.94 5.22
CA ALA A 220 -14.48 13.11 6.21
C ALA A 220 -14.88 13.92 7.46
N ARG A 221 -14.03 14.83 7.94
CA ARG A 221 -14.36 15.76 9.04
C ARG A 221 -15.48 16.73 8.68
N ASP A 222 -15.41 17.30 7.49
CA ASP A 222 -16.42 18.23 6.99
C ASP A 222 -17.79 17.55 6.86
N VAL A 223 -17.83 16.32 6.35
CA VAL A 223 -19.06 15.54 6.22
C VAL A 223 -19.63 15.19 7.59
N THR A 224 -18.79 14.75 8.53
CA THR A 224 -19.21 14.47 9.92
C THR A 224 -19.72 15.74 10.63
N SER A 225 -19.16 16.92 10.34
CA SER A 225 -19.59 18.18 10.95
C SER A 225 -20.85 18.78 10.30
N LYS A 226 -21.12 18.51 9.02
CA LYS A 226 -22.23 19.11 8.24
C LYS A 226 -23.45 18.21 8.03
N LYS A 227 -23.35 16.87 8.11
CA LYS A 227 -24.48 15.93 7.87
C LYS A 227 -24.90 15.14 9.13
N VAL A 228 -26.13 15.41 9.61
CA VAL A 228 -27.22 14.55 10.15
C VAL A 228 -26.94 13.47 11.24
N LYS A 229 -25.70 13.04 11.55
CA LYS A 229 -25.41 12.19 12.73
C LYS A 229 -24.11 12.61 13.44
N PRO A 230 -24.16 13.10 14.69
CA PRO A 230 -23.03 13.74 15.39
C PRO A 230 -21.97 12.79 15.97
N HIS A 231 -21.73 11.60 15.42
CA HIS A 231 -20.94 10.58 16.11
C HIS A 231 -19.87 9.85 15.30
N ALA A 232 -19.67 10.18 14.02
CA ALA A 232 -18.62 9.52 13.24
C ALA A 232 -17.21 9.97 13.67
N ASN A 233 -16.68 9.36 14.73
CA ASN A 233 -15.44 9.80 15.38
C ASN A 233 -14.18 9.15 14.80
N ARG A 234 -14.31 8.30 13.78
CA ARG A 234 -13.18 7.55 13.22
C ARG A 234 -13.25 7.42 11.70
N ILE A 235 -12.08 7.41 11.09
CA ILE A 235 -11.88 7.11 9.66
C ILE A 235 -11.20 5.75 9.56
N ILE A 236 -11.74 4.87 8.71
CA ILE A 236 -11.27 3.50 8.53
C ILE A 236 -10.81 3.31 7.09
N ILE A 237 -9.66 2.66 6.92
CA ILE A 237 -9.16 2.22 5.62
C ILE A 237 -8.59 0.82 5.70
N GLU A 238 -8.89 0.00 4.68
CA GLU A 238 -8.41 -1.38 4.59
C GLU A 238 -7.28 -1.49 3.56
N THR A 239 -6.20 -2.18 3.93
CA THR A 239 -5.08 -2.49 3.05
C THR A 239 -4.74 -3.98 3.09
N ILE A 240 -3.91 -4.41 2.14
CA ILE A 240 -3.28 -5.74 2.18
C ILE A 240 -1.82 -5.55 2.61
N SER A 241 -1.27 -6.47 3.42
CA SER A 241 0.11 -6.44 3.92
C SER A 241 1.23 -6.53 2.85
N ALA A 242 0.86 -6.48 1.56
CA ALA A 242 1.78 -6.36 0.42
C ALA A 242 1.90 -4.91 -0.09
N GLU A 243 1.17 -3.95 0.49
CA GLU A 243 1.09 -2.56 0.08
C GLU A 243 1.95 -1.62 0.95
N ASN A 244 3.22 -1.97 1.19
CA ASN A 244 4.12 -1.24 2.10
C ASN A 244 4.17 0.27 1.85
N GLU A 245 4.14 0.72 0.59
CA GLU A 245 4.13 2.16 0.28
C GLU A 245 2.87 2.84 0.83
N ALA A 246 1.69 2.20 0.69
CA ALA A 246 0.44 2.74 1.22
C ALA A 246 0.44 2.73 2.76
N GLU A 247 0.93 1.66 3.39
CA GLU A 247 1.03 1.56 4.86
C GLU A 247 1.93 2.65 5.44
N ASN A 248 3.08 2.93 4.81
CA ASN A 248 3.98 3.99 5.25
C ASN A 248 3.33 5.37 5.19
N LEU A 249 2.54 5.62 4.15
CA LEU A 249 1.80 6.88 4.00
C LEU A 249 0.66 6.99 5.04
N LEU A 250 -0.01 5.89 5.37
CA LEU A 250 -1.02 5.84 6.43
C LEU A 250 -0.40 6.12 7.80
N MET A 251 0.73 5.47 8.12
CA MET A 251 1.48 5.75 9.35
C MET A 251 1.93 7.21 9.41
N ALA A 252 2.42 7.77 8.31
CA ALA A 252 2.81 9.19 8.24
C ALA A 252 1.62 10.14 8.39
N ALA A 253 0.42 9.73 7.99
CA ALA A 253 -0.82 10.47 8.17
C ALA A 253 -1.45 10.27 9.58
N GLY A 254 -0.82 9.48 10.46
CA GLY A 254 -1.27 9.26 11.83
C GLY A 254 -2.30 8.14 12.00
N PHE A 255 -2.51 7.29 10.98
CA PHE A 255 -3.37 6.11 11.12
C PHE A 255 -2.68 5.04 11.96
N GLU A 256 -3.45 4.43 12.87
CA GLU A 256 -3.03 3.32 13.71
C GLU A 256 -3.55 1.99 13.15
N LEU A 257 -2.75 0.95 13.28
CA LEU A 257 -3.16 -0.40 12.90
C LEU A 257 -4.10 -0.96 13.98
N ASN A 258 -5.39 -1.10 13.67
CA ASN A 258 -6.39 -1.61 14.61
C ASN A 258 -6.47 -3.13 14.59
N ASN A 259 -6.59 -3.71 13.39
CA ASN A 259 -6.86 -5.13 13.23
C ASN A 259 -6.12 -5.74 12.03
N SER A 260 -5.76 -7.02 12.16
CA SER A 260 -5.17 -7.83 11.09
C SER A 260 -5.93 -9.16 10.99
N ARG A 261 -6.32 -9.53 9.76
CA ARG A 261 -6.97 -10.80 9.45
C ARG A 261 -6.19 -11.50 8.34
N LYS A 262 -5.79 -12.75 8.58
CA LYS A 262 -5.13 -13.56 7.53
C LYS A 262 -6.07 -13.77 6.35
N ILE A 263 -5.53 -13.58 5.15
CA ILE A 263 -6.27 -13.87 3.92
C ILE A 263 -6.52 -15.38 3.86
N GLU A 264 -7.71 -15.80 3.49
CA GLU A 264 -8.02 -17.22 3.40
C GLU A 264 -7.18 -17.94 2.31
N GLY A 265 -6.90 -19.22 2.56
CA GLY A 265 -6.22 -20.10 1.60
C GLY A 265 -4.70 -19.95 1.59
N TRP A 266 -4.09 -20.23 0.44
CA TRP A 266 -2.63 -20.26 0.28
C TRP A 266 -1.98 -18.88 0.51
N MET A 267 -2.69 -17.81 0.17
CA MET A 267 -2.25 -16.44 0.37
C MET A 267 -1.95 -16.12 1.84
N GLY A 268 -2.84 -16.52 2.77
CA GLY A 268 -2.59 -16.38 4.20
C GLY A 268 -1.46 -17.25 4.73
N LYS A 269 -1.29 -18.47 4.17
CA LYS A 269 -0.13 -19.33 4.49
C LYS A 269 1.20 -18.69 4.05
N CYS A 270 1.17 -17.86 3.01
CA CYS A 270 2.29 -17.03 2.58
C CYS A 270 2.48 -15.74 3.41
N GLY A 271 1.78 -15.60 4.53
CA GLY A 271 1.88 -14.46 5.44
C GLY A 271 1.25 -13.18 4.90
N MET A 272 0.22 -13.29 4.05
CA MET A 272 -0.58 -12.15 3.63
C MET A 272 -1.81 -11.97 4.52
N GLU A 273 -2.09 -10.71 4.86
CA GLU A 273 -3.11 -10.32 5.82
C GLU A 273 -3.84 -9.08 5.28
N TYR A 274 -5.16 -9.05 5.46
CA TYR A 274 -5.92 -7.81 5.45
C TYR A 274 -5.61 -7.02 6.71
N ARG A 275 -5.44 -5.72 6.59
CA ARG A 275 -5.09 -4.81 7.68
C ARG A 275 -6.07 -3.65 7.69
N GLN A 276 -6.65 -3.41 8.85
CA GLN A 276 -7.57 -2.30 9.09
C GLN A 276 -6.81 -1.21 9.83
N TRP A 277 -6.81 -0.02 9.24
CA TRP A 277 -6.17 1.17 9.79
C TRP A 277 -7.24 2.16 10.21
N ILE A 278 -7.07 2.74 11.39
CA ILE A 278 -8.03 3.68 11.97
C ILE A 278 -7.33 4.99 12.27
N LEU A 279 -8.02 6.08 11.96
CA LEU A 279 -7.66 7.41 12.43
C LEU A 279 -8.80 7.95 13.29
N HIS A 280 -8.50 8.20 14.56
CA HIS A 280 -9.43 8.86 15.47
C HIS A 280 -9.47 10.36 15.15
N MET A 281 -10.67 10.91 14.94
CA MET A 281 -10.81 12.32 14.60
C MET A 281 -10.42 13.25 15.76
N ASP A 282 -10.54 12.77 17.00
CA ASP A 282 -10.17 13.50 18.23
C ASP A 282 -8.64 13.67 18.39
N ALA A 283 -7.85 12.77 17.80
CA ALA A 283 -6.39 12.70 18.01
C ALA A 283 -5.58 13.78 17.27
N ILE A 284 -6.16 14.47 16.28
CA ILE A 284 -5.43 15.47 15.47
C ILE A 284 -5.67 16.90 15.95
N GLY A 285 -6.70 17.17 16.77
CA GLY A 285 -6.85 18.47 17.44
C GLY A 285 -5.59 18.82 18.23
N ALA A 286 -5.07 17.86 19.00
CA ALA A 286 -3.83 18.01 19.77
C ALA A 286 -2.56 18.16 18.90
N ILE A 287 -2.45 17.40 17.79
CA ILE A 287 -1.24 17.40 16.94
C ILE A 287 -1.14 18.69 16.09
N MET A 288 -2.29 19.26 15.69
CA MET A 288 -2.31 20.56 15.01
C MET A 288 -2.13 21.73 15.98
N GLU A 289 -2.69 21.67 17.20
CA GLU A 289 -2.47 22.69 18.23
C GLU A 289 -1.01 22.73 18.69
N GLU A 290 -0.34 21.59 18.87
CA GLU A 290 1.09 21.51 19.24
C GLU A 290 1.99 22.16 18.18
N LYS A 291 1.71 21.94 16.88
CA LYS A 291 2.45 22.59 15.78
C LYS A 291 2.15 24.09 15.63
N VAL A 292 0.98 24.56 16.08
CA VAL A 292 0.60 25.98 16.08
C VAL A 292 1.13 26.70 17.32
N GLU A 293 1.23 26.03 18.47
CA GLU A 293 1.92 26.55 19.67
C GLU A 293 3.44 26.64 19.46
N GLU A 294 4.09 25.65 18.84
CA GLU A 294 5.51 25.74 18.46
C GLU A 294 5.78 26.88 17.46
N ALA A 295 4.82 27.19 16.58
CA ALA A 295 4.94 28.30 15.62
C ALA A 295 4.61 29.68 16.22
N SER A 296 3.88 29.74 17.34
CA SER A 296 3.44 30.99 17.98
C SER A 296 4.24 31.38 19.23
N ASN A 297 5.08 30.49 19.75
CA ASN A 297 6.11 30.81 20.73
C ASN A 297 7.51 30.79 20.08
N PRO A 298 7.93 31.88 19.40
CA PRO A 298 9.34 32.08 19.16
C PRO A 298 9.98 32.39 20.51
N THR A 299 10.52 31.34 21.14
CA THR A 299 11.30 31.46 22.38
C THR A 299 12.40 32.52 22.16
N ILE A 300 12.32 33.58 22.97
CA ILE A 300 13.34 34.65 23.11
C ILE A 300 14.60 34.06 23.75
#